data_AF-A0A971TQ00-F1
#
_entry.id   AF-A0A971TQ00-F1
#
_cell.length_a   1.000
_cell.length_b   1.000
_cell.length_c   1.000
_cell.angle_alpha   90.00
_cell.angle_beta   90.00
_cell.angle_gamma   90.00
#
_symmetry.space_group_name_H-M   'P 1'
#
loop_
_entity.id
_entity.type
_entity.pdbx_description
1 polymer ?
#
loop_
_entity_poly.entity_id
_entity_poly.type
_entity_poly.pdbx_seq_one_letter_code
_entity_poly.pdbx_strand_id
1 'polypeptide(L)'
;VDPCQSMVVIAVCDGQHVGLVVENLLGQQQVVIKSLGERFEQLKGVAGAAILGDGRVGLILDPPGLAAFHDTYQRTRQAGGHVRPALSVEGTNESSAATAA
;
A
#
# COMPACT_ATOMS: atom_id res chain seq x y z
N VAL A 1 15.95 3.22 -10.75
CA VAL A 1 15.21 4.49 -10.89
C VAL A 1 16.21 5.51 -11.39
N ASP A 2 16.08 6.00 -12.62
CA ASP A 2 16.95 7.06 -13.11
C ASP A 2 16.43 8.39 -12.54
N PRO A 3 17.18 9.06 -11.64
CA PRO A 3 16.72 10.28 -11.00
C PRO A 3 16.47 11.42 -11.99
N CYS A 4 17.10 11.40 -13.17
CA CYS A 4 16.92 12.44 -14.19
C CYS A 4 15.66 12.23 -15.04
N GLN A 5 15.07 11.03 -15.01
CA GLN A 5 13.88 10.65 -15.79
C GLN A 5 12.63 10.46 -14.91
N SER A 6 12.75 10.66 -13.59
CA SER A 6 11.70 10.36 -12.63
C SER A 6 11.29 11.63 -11.87
N MET A 7 10.03 11.72 -11.47
CA MET A 7 9.50 12.81 -10.66
C MET A 7 9.21 12.31 -9.24
N VAL A 8 9.28 13.21 -8.26
CA VAL A 8 8.91 12.88 -6.87
C VAL A 8 7.69 13.70 -6.47
N VAL A 9 6.61 13.01 -6.11
CA VAL A 9 5.43 13.60 -5.50
C VAL A 9 5.59 13.56 -3.98
N ILE A 10 5.52 14.71 -3.33
CA ILE A 10 5.58 14.82 -1.87
C ILE A 10 4.17 14.92 -1.32
N ALA A 11 3.73 13.88 -0.60
CA ALA A 11 2.50 13.90 0.17
C ALA A 11 2.80 14.30 1.62
N VAL A 12 1.99 15.19 2.19
CA VAL A 12 2.10 15.62 3.59
C VAL A 12 0.92 15.06 4.36
N CYS A 13 1.17 14.23 5.38
CA CYS A 13 0.14 13.67 6.25
C CYS A 13 0.58 13.78 7.70
N ASP A 14 -0.23 14.42 8.53
CA ASP A 14 0.02 14.60 9.97
C ASP A 14 1.43 15.11 10.31
N GLY A 15 1.96 16.03 9.47
CA GLY A 15 3.29 16.60 9.61
C GLY A 15 4.44 15.70 9.13
N GLN A 16 4.15 14.50 8.63
CA GLN A 16 5.11 13.62 7.98
C GLN A 16 5.11 13.82 6.45
N HIS A 17 6.29 13.71 5.85
CA HIS A 17 6.46 13.77 4.40
C HIS A 17 6.68 12.37 3.82
N VAL A 18 5.86 12.01 2.84
CA VAL A 18 6.00 10.78 2.07
C VAL A 18 6.38 11.14 0.64
N GLY A 19 7.57 10.70 0.21
CA GLY A 19 8.06 10.88 -1.15
C GLY A 19 7.71 9.68 -2.04
N LEU A 20 6.89 9.91 -3.07
CA LEU A 20 6.51 8.93 -4.06
C LEU A 20 7.28 9.20 -5.36
N VAL A 21 8.16 8.28 -5.75
CA VAL A 21 8.83 8.37 -7.04
C VAL A 21 7.89 7.85 -8.12
N VAL A 22 7.56 8.68 -9.10
CA VAL A 22 6.62 8.41 -10.18
C VAL A 22 7.29 8.69 -11.52
N GLU A 23 6.84 7.99 -12.55
CA GLU A 23 7.30 8.23 -13.92
C GLU A 23 6.62 9.48 -14.48
N ASN A 24 5.28 9.53 -14.40
CA ASN A 24 4.46 10.58 -15.01
C ASN A 24 3.40 11.10 -14.03
N LEU A 25 3.07 12.38 -14.13
CA LEU A 25 1.96 13.01 -13.43
C LEU A 25 0.85 13.35 -14.42
N LEU A 26 -0.29 12.67 -14.31
CA LEU A 26 -1.45 12.87 -15.19
C LEU A 26 -2.30 14.09 -14.81
N GLY A 27 -1.97 14.76 -13.71
CA GLY A 27 -2.72 15.88 -13.15
C GLY A 27 -3.82 15.44 -12.19
N GLN A 28 -4.81 16.31 -11.99
CA GLN A 28 -5.95 16.06 -11.11
C GLN A 28 -7.09 15.41 -11.89
N GLN A 29 -7.64 14.31 -11.35
CA GLN A 29 -8.77 13.61 -11.94
C GLN A 29 -9.85 13.41 -10.89
N GLN A 30 -11.11 13.56 -11.28
CA GLN A 30 -12.24 13.20 -10.44
C GLN A 30 -12.55 11.72 -10.64
N VAL A 31 -12.47 10.94 -9.57
CA VAL A 31 -12.70 9.49 -9.60
C VAL A 31 -13.67 9.09 -8.50
N VAL A 32 -14.41 8.00 -8.73
CA VAL A 32 -15.24 7.36 -7.71
C VAL A 32 -14.45 6.22 -7.11
N ILE A 33 -14.11 6.34 -5.83
CA ILE A 33 -13.41 5.30 -5.08
C ILE A 33 -14.35 4.10 -4.91
N LYS A 34 -13.86 2.91 -5.24
CA LYS A 34 -14.52 1.62 -5.03
C LYS A 34 -13.69 0.81 -4.04
N SER A 35 -14.38 0.11 -3.14
CA SER A 35 -13.73 -0.89 -2.29
C SER A 35 -13.16 -2.01 -3.16
N LEU A 36 -11.99 -2.51 -2.77
CA LEU A 36 -11.37 -3.70 -3.37
C LEU A 36 -12.03 -5.01 -2.90
N GLY A 37 -12.95 -4.94 -1.93
CA GLY A 37 -13.60 -6.08 -1.29
C GLY A 37 -12.94 -6.47 0.03
N GLU A 38 -13.66 -7.25 0.82
CA GLU A 38 -13.32 -7.62 2.21
C GLU A 38 -11.92 -8.22 2.35
N ARG A 39 -11.48 -9.00 1.35
CA ARG A 39 -10.17 -9.65 1.34
C ARG A 39 -9.00 -8.66 1.34
N PHE A 40 -9.22 -7.41 0.93
CA PHE A 40 -8.18 -6.39 0.81
C PHE A 40 -8.30 -5.28 1.86
N GLU A 41 -9.20 -5.40 2.84
CA GLU A 41 -9.37 -4.40 3.91
C GLU A 41 -8.12 -4.24 4.77
N GLN A 42 -7.30 -5.29 4.88
CA GLN A 42 -6.05 -5.28 5.65
C GLN A 42 -4.85 -4.74 4.85
N LEU A 43 -5.04 -4.37 3.58
CA LEU A 43 -3.96 -3.91 2.72
C LEU A 43 -3.54 -2.47 3.10
N LYS A 44 -2.49 -2.36 3.91
CA LYS A 44 -1.94 -1.06 4.33
C LYS A 44 -1.45 -0.24 3.12
N GLY A 45 -1.75 1.06 3.13
CA GLY A 45 -1.30 2.01 2.11
C GLY A 45 -2.17 2.08 0.86
N VAL A 46 -3.29 1.33 0.81
CA VAL A 46 -4.27 1.38 -0.28
C VAL A 46 -5.66 1.67 0.30
N ALA A 47 -6.29 2.75 -0.15
CA ALA A 47 -7.66 3.11 0.24
C ALA A 47 -8.73 2.43 -0.64
N GLY A 48 -8.36 2.01 -1.85
CA GLY A 48 -9.26 1.34 -2.78
C GLY A 48 -8.78 1.38 -4.22
N ALA A 49 -9.71 1.21 -5.16
CA ALA A 49 -9.45 1.30 -6.59
C ALA A 49 -10.53 2.11 -7.31
N ALA A 50 -10.23 2.55 -8.52
CA ALA A 50 -11.18 3.21 -9.42
C ALA A 50 -10.97 2.72 -10.85
N ILE A 51 -12.05 2.71 -11.63
CA ILE A 51 -11.96 2.58 -13.08
C ILE A 51 -11.77 3.99 -13.64
N LEU A 52 -10.66 4.19 -14.35
CA LEU A 52 -10.31 5.46 -14.98
C LEU A 52 -11.10 5.64 -16.29
N GLY A 53 -11.12 6.86 -16.82
CA GLY A 53 -11.87 7.19 -18.05
C GLY A 53 -11.40 6.45 -19.31
N ASP A 54 -10.21 5.85 -19.27
CA ASP A 54 -9.65 5.01 -20.33
C ASP A 54 -9.87 3.50 -20.09
N GLY A 55 -10.65 3.15 -19.06
CA GLY A 55 -10.96 1.77 -18.70
C GLY A 55 -9.89 1.05 -17.88
N ARG A 56 -8.74 1.68 -17.59
CA ARG A 56 -7.71 1.10 -16.71
C ARG A 56 -8.14 1.16 -15.25
N VAL A 57 -7.61 0.25 -14.44
CA VAL A 57 -7.78 0.28 -12.99
C VAL A 57 -6.67 1.13 -12.38
N GLY A 58 -7.05 2.17 -11.63
CA GLY A 58 -6.15 2.95 -10.79
C GLY A 58 -6.31 2.57 -9.32
N LEU A 59 -5.20 2.41 -8.61
CA LEU A 59 -5.21 2.27 -7.14
C LEU A 59 -5.22 3.66 -6.49
N ILE A 60 -6.01 3.80 -5.43
CA ILE A 60 -6.00 4.99 -4.57
C ILE A 60 -5.10 4.67 -3.40
N LEU A 61 -3.97 5.36 -3.31
CA LEU A 61 -2.99 5.18 -2.25
C LEU A 61 -3.36 6.02 -1.03
N ASP A 62 -3.13 5.46 0.15
CA ASP A 62 -3.29 6.12 1.45
C ASP A 62 -1.90 6.47 2.01
N PRO A 63 -1.47 7.76 2.00
CA PRO A 63 -0.11 8.10 2.42
C PRO A 63 0.22 7.79 3.90
N PRO A 64 -0.69 7.97 4.89
CA PRO A 64 -0.48 7.49 6.26
C PRO A 64 -0.17 5.99 6.33
N GLY A 65 -0.98 5.15 5.67
CA GLY A 65 -0.75 3.71 5.60
C GLY A 65 0.59 3.36 4.93
N LEU A 66 1.01 4.15 3.93
CA LEU A 66 2.30 3.98 3.26
C LEU A 66 3.49 4.38 4.15
N ALA A 67 3.37 5.46 4.93
CA ALA A 67 4.37 5.86 5.92
C ALA A 67 4.57 4.77 6.98
N ALA A 68 3.47 4.22 7.52
CA ALA A 68 3.52 3.11 8.47
C ALA A 68 4.18 1.84 7.88
N PHE A 69 3.95 1.57 6.60
CA PHE A 69 4.60 0.48 5.90
C PHE A 69 6.12 0.72 5.76
N HIS A 70 6.52 1.94 5.42
CA HIS A 70 7.92 2.33 5.32
C HIS A 70 8.69 2.14 6.64
N ASP A 71 8.11 2.56 7.76
CA ASP A 71 8.70 2.39 9.10
C ASP A 71 8.93 0.91 9.44
N THR A 72 7.94 0.07 9.12
CA THR A 72 8.03 -1.39 9.33
C THR A 72 9.17 -1.99 8.51
N TYR A 73 9.31 -1.54 7.25
CA TYR A 73 10.36 -2.01 6.34
C TYR A 73 11.75 -1.54 6.77
N GLN A 74 11.89 -0.29 7.20
CA GLN A 74 13.15 0.31 7.65
C GLN A 74 13.67 -0.34 8.95
N ARG A 75 12.79 -0.55 9.94
CA ARG A 75 13.15 -1.24 11.19
C ARG A 75 13.67 -2.66 10.93
N THR A 76 13.02 -3.36 10.00
CA THR A 76 13.40 -4.73 9.64
C THR A 76 14.74 -4.78 8.91
N ARG A 77 15.07 -3.76 8.09
CA ARG A 77 16.37 -3.68 7.40
C ARG A 77 17.54 -3.32 8.30
N GLN A 78 17.33 -2.54 9.35
CA GLN A 78 18.40 -2.20 10.29
C GLN A 78 18.76 -3.35 11.24
N ALA A 79 17.89 -4.36 11.38
CA ALA A 79 18.12 -5.54 12.22
C ALA A 79 19.00 -6.65 11.58
N GLY A 80 19.58 -6.43 10.39
CA GLY A 80 20.62 -7.29 9.82
C GLY A 80 20.19 -8.67 9.30
N GLY A 81 18.90 -8.97 9.20
CA GLY A 81 18.39 -10.26 8.70
C GLY A 81 17.70 -10.13 7.34
N HIS A 82 18.09 -10.97 6.38
CA HIS A 82 17.36 -11.15 5.11
C HIS A 82 16.00 -11.79 5.40
N VAL A 83 14.93 -10.99 5.51
CA VAL A 83 13.58 -11.50 5.77
C VAL A 83 12.60 -10.98 4.72
N ARG A 84 11.82 -11.89 4.14
CA ARG A 84 10.82 -11.59 3.12
C ARG A 84 9.65 -10.85 3.79
N PRO A 85 9.16 -9.73 3.25
CA PRO A 85 7.99 -9.06 3.81
C PRO A 85 6.81 -10.04 3.75
N ALA A 86 6.26 -10.34 4.91
CA ALA A 86 5.08 -11.17 5.03
C ALA A 86 3.87 -10.36 4.54
N LEU A 87 3.55 -10.46 3.25
CA LEU A 87 2.15 -10.41 2.82
C LEU A 87 1.49 -11.70 3.31
N SER A 88 1.27 -11.78 4.63
CA SER A 88 0.41 -12.80 5.20
C SER A 88 -1.02 -12.41 4.87
N VAL A 89 -1.49 -12.85 3.70
CA VAL A 89 -2.93 -13.04 3.52
C VAL A 89 -3.26 -14.28 4.35
N GLU A 90 -3.64 -14.07 5.62
CA GLU A 90 -4.23 -15.14 6.42
C GLU A 90 -5.52 -15.55 5.73
N GLY A 91 -5.42 -16.66 4.99
CA GLY A 91 -6.57 -17.37 4.48
C GLY A 91 -7.41 -17.83 5.67
N THR A 92 -8.60 -17.26 5.75
CA THR A 92 -9.74 -17.83 6.46
C THR A 92 -9.83 -19.32 6.12
N ASN A 93 -9.74 -20.16 7.13
CA ASN A 93 -10.56 -21.36 7.20
C ASN A 93 -10.84 -21.66 8.68
N GLU A 94 -12.10 -21.44 9.03
CA GLU A 94 -12.73 -21.99 10.22
C GLU A 94 -12.69 -23.53 10.17
N SER A 95 -12.60 -24.12 11.36
CA SER A 95 -13.39 -25.28 11.81
C SER A 95 -12.56 -26.43 12.39
N SER A 96 -12.79 -26.58 13.69
CA SER A 96 -12.98 -27.86 14.38
C SER A 96 -11.76 -28.62 14.91
N ALA A 97 -11.83 -28.74 16.23
CA ALA A 97 -11.59 -29.92 17.03
C ALA A 97 -10.21 -30.19 17.61
N ALA A 98 -10.31 -30.54 18.90
CA ALA A 98 -9.55 -31.59 19.57
C ALA A 98 -8.27 -31.18 20.31
N THR A 99 -8.45 -31.08 21.64
CA THR A 99 -7.78 -31.99 22.59
C THR A 99 -6.47 -31.54 23.26
N ALA A 100 -6.56 -31.53 24.60
CA ALA A 100 -5.52 -31.74 25.62
C ALA A 100 -4.48 -30.60 25.80
N ALA A 101 -4.14 -30.16 27.00
CA ALA A 101 -4.37 -30.64 28.37
C ALA A 101 -4.30 -29.44 29.34
#